data_AF-A0A4Y3IMS4-F1
#
_entry.id   AF-A0A4Y3IMS4-F1
#
_cell.length_a   1.000
_cell.length_b   1.000
_cell.length_c   1.000
_cell.angle_alpha   90.00
_cell.angle_beta   90.00
_cell.angle_gamma   90.00
#
_symmetry.space_group_name_H-M   'P 1'
#
loop_
_entity.id
_entity.type
_entity.pdbx_description
1 polymer ?
#
loop_
_entity_poly.entity_id
_entity_poly.type
_entity_poly.pdbx_seq_one_letter_code
_entity_poly.pdbx_strand_id
1 'polypeptide(L)' 'MNKDSFGICINSTMLKKNERTTFTHVRAYQASESELDLRVLLAIPQITGKELLNTIQHSRDLIWRATYQCNADYE' A
#
# COMPACT_ATOMS: atom_id res chain seq x y z
N MET A 1 -0.35 -7.78 -9.12
CA MET A 1 -0.61 -6.45 -8.53
C MET A 1 -2.02 -6.12 -8.94
N ASN A 2 -2.96 -6.14 -8.00
CA ASN A 2 -4.38 -6.07 -8.31
C ASN A 2 -4.87 -4.68 -7.93
N LYS A 3 -5.78 -4.12 -8.71
CA LYS A 3 -6.39 -2.82 -8.43
C LYS A 3 -7.89 -3.03 -8.21
N ASP A 4 -8.40 -2.50 -7.11
CA ASP A 4 -9.83 -2.44 -6.81
C ASP A 4 -10.31 -0.97 -6.80
N SER A 5 -11.57 -0.76 -6.44
CA SER A 5 -12.17 0.58 -6.32
C SER A 5 -11.46 1.50 -5.32
N PHE A 6 -10.66 0.94 -4.41
CA PHE A 6 -9.91 1.66 -3.37
C PHE A 6 -8.43 1.88 -3.73
N GLY A 7 -7.93 1.24 -4.78
CA GLY A 7 -6.58 1.43 -5.32
C GLY A 7 -5.84 0.12 -5.56
N ILE A 8 -4.52 0.24 -5.67
CA ILE A 8 -3.60 -0.88 -5.88
C ILE A 8 -3.43 -1.64 -4.56
N CYS A 9 -3.81 -2.91 -4.52
CA CYS A 9 -3.59 -3.81 -3.39
C CYS A 9 -2.10 -3.98 -3.12
N ILE A 10 -1.67 -3.62 -1.91
CA ILE A 10 -0.28 -3.72 -1.47
C ILE A 10 -0.12 -4.93 -0.56
N ASN A 11 0.90 -5.74 -0.84
CA ASN A 11 1.32 -6.83 0.02
C ASN A 11 2.85 -6.95 0.05
N SER A 12 3.38 -7.66 1.04
CA SER A 12 4.82 -7.78 1.26
C SER A 12 5.57 -8.35 0.05
N THR A 13 4.98 -9.30 -0.68
CA THR A 13 5.58 -9.90 -1.88
C THR A 13 5.71 -8.89 -3.03
N MET A 14 4.68 -8.05 -3.22
CA MET A 14 4.69 -6.98 -4.22
C MET A 14 5.73 -5.92 -3.88
N LEU A 15 5.82 -5.52 -2.61
CA LEU A 15 6.79 -4.52 -2.15
C LEU A 15 8.24 -4.98 -2.29
N LYS A 16 8.55 -6.24 -1.98
CA LYS A 16 9.89 -6.82 -2.21
C LYS A 16 10.34 -6.76 -3.67
N LYS A 17 9.39 -6.82 -4.62
CA LYS A 17 9.69 -6.67 -6.06
C LYS A 17 9.80 -5.22 -6.51
N ASN A 18 9.28 -4.29 -5.71
CA ASN A 18 9.15 -2.86 -6.03
C ASN A 18 9.80 -1.99 -4.95
N GLU A 19 10.90 -2.44 -4.35
CA GLU A 19 11.50 -1.77 -3.18
C GLU A 19 11.95 -0.33 -3.48
N ARG A 20 12.40 -0.08 -4.72
CA ARG A 20 12.87 1.22 -5.20
C ARG A 20 11.76 2.11 -5.79
N THR A 21 10.57 1.55 -5.94
CA THR A 21 9.40 2.26 -6.47
C THR A 21 8.83 3.18 -5.40
N THR A 22 8.29 4.31 -5.83
CA THR A 22 7.53 5.21 -4.93
C THR A 22 6.04 4.95 -5.08
N PHE A 23 5.33 4.78 -3.96
CA PHE A 23 3.88 4.68 -3.90
C PHE A 23 3.30 5.99 -3.38
N THR A 24 2.23 6.48 -3.99
CA THR A 24 1.55 7.72 -3.57
C THR A 24 0.12 7.46 -3.13
N HIS A 25 -0.33 8.31 -2.20
CA HIS A 25 -1.63 8.23 -1.54
C HIS A 25 -1.89 6.83 -0.99
N VAL A 26 -0.96 6.34 -0.17
CA VAL A 26 -1.04 5.04 0.48
C VAL A 26 -1.99 5.12 1.67
N ARG A 27 -2.92 4.19 1.76
CA ARG A 27 -3.88 4.10 2.86
C ARG A 27 -3.84 2.71 3.49
N ALA A 28 -3.95 2.67 4.80
CA ALA A 28 -4.18 1.46 5.57
C ALA A 28 -5.61 1.47 6.10
N TYR A 29 -6.36 0.41 5.83
CA TYR A 29 -7.72 0.22 6.28
C TYR A 29 -7.76 -0.84 7.36
N GLN A 30 -8.68 -0.68 8.31
CA GLN A 30 -9.01 -1.74 9.26
C GLN A 30 -9.56 -2.95 8.50
N ALA A 31 -9.02 -4.15 8.75
CA ALA A 31 -9.67 -5.37 8.27
C ALA A 31 -11.02 -5.52 9.00
N SER A 32 -12.09 -5.45 8.23
CA SER A 32 -13.48 -5.56 8.68
C SER A 32 -14.10 -6.76 7.97
N GLU A 33 -14.99 -7.49 8.63
CA GLU A 33 -15.73 -8.60 8.01
C GLU A 33 -16.64 -8.13 6.87
N SER A 34 -16.94 -6.83 6.82
CA SER A 34 -17.68 -6.19 5.73
C SER A 34 -16.76 -5.25 4.93
N GLU A 35 -16.56 -5.54 3.65
CA GLU A 35 -15.77 -4.69 2.72
C GLU A 35 -16.44 -3.33 2.42
N LEU A 36 -17.68 -3.13 2.88
CA LEU A 36 -18.48 -1.95 2.56
C LEU A 36 -18.10 -0.71 3.40
N ASP A 37 -17.45 -0.89 4.55
CA ASP A 37 -17.12 0.20 5.48
C ASP A 37 -15.65 0.15 5.91
N LEU A 38 -14.75 0.23 4.92
CA LEU A 38 -13.32 0.27 5.15
C LEU A 38 -12.91 1.59 5.80
N ARG A 39 -12.69 1.56 7.12
CA ARG A 39 -12.17 2.72 7.87
C ARG A 39 -10.68 2.92 7.62
N VAL A 40 -10.30 4.11 7.15
CA VAL A 40 -8.90 4.51 7.02
C VAL A 40 -8.30 4.74 8.42
N LEU A 41 -7.24 4.01 8.74
CA LEU A 41 -6.47 4.15 9.99
C LEU A 41 -5.16 4.91 9.80
N LEU A 42 -4.57 4.82 8.60
CA LEU A 42 -3.37 5.56 8.24
C LEU A 42 -3.46 6.05 6.79
N ALA A 43 -2.95 7.26 6.55
CA ALA A 43 -2.76 7.80 5.22
C ALA A 43 -1.35 8.38 5.09
N ILE A 44 -0.61 7.91 4.08
CA ILE A 44 0.76 8.33 3.79
C ILE A 44 0.76 8.92 2.38
N PRO A 45 1.06 10.22 2.20
CA PRO A 45 1.06 10.86 0.89
C PRO A 45 2.01 10.21 -0.11
N GLN A 46 3.20 9.82 0.35
CA GLN A 46 4.23 9.21 -0.47
C GLN A 46 5.15 8.34 0.39
N ILE A 47 5.52 7.16 -0.09
CA ILE A 47 6.43 6.25 0.60
C ILE A 47 7.11 5.31 -0.40
N THR A 48 8.37 4.96 -0.18
CA THR A 48 9.05 3.97 -1.03
C THR A 48 8.56 2.56 -0.72
N GLY A 49 8.71 1.62 -1.67
CA GLY A 49 8.33 0.24 -1.47
C GLY A 49 9.07 -0.41 -0.29
N LYS A 50 10.36 -0.07 -0.10
CA LYS A 50 11.17 -0.52 1.03
C LYS A 50 10.65 -0.02 2.37
N GLU A 51 10.35 1.26 2.49
CA GLU A 51 9.81 1.85 3.73
C GLU A 51 8.41 1.30 4.05
N LEU A 52 7.57 1.15 3.03
CA LEU A 52 6.25 0.58 3.21
C LEU A 52 6.32 -0.89 3.63
N LEU A 53 7.29 -1.66 3.12
CA LEU A 53 7.49 -3.05 3.51
C LEU A 53 7.80 -3.17 5.01
N ASN A 54 8.69 -2.32 5.51
CA ASN A 54 9.01 -2.26 6.94
C ASN A 54 7.78 -1.85 7.77
N THR A 55 6.96 -0.93 7.25
CA THR A 55 5.73 -0.48 7.93
C THR A 55 4.69 -1.60 8.05
N ILE A 56 4.47 -2.37 6.97
CA ILE A 56 3.49 -3.47 6.95
C ILE A 56 3.91 -4.62 7.86
N GLN A 57 5.22 -4.90 8.01
CA GLN A 57 5.71 -5.96 8.89
C GLN A 57 5.32 -5.76 10.37
N HIS A 58 5.11 -4.52 10.79
CA HIS A 58 4.70 -4.18 12.16
C HIS A 58 3.19 -3.98 12.32
N SER A 59 2.42 -4.06 11.24
CA SER A 59 0.98 -3.78 11.23
C SER A 59 0.19 -5.05 10.90
N ARG A 60 -0.16 -5.83 11.92
CA ARG A 60 -1.06 -6.98 11.75
C ARG A 60 -2.50 -6.46 11.52
N ASP A 61 -3.23 -7.14 10.64
CA ASP A 61 -4.67 -6.91 10.38
C ASP A 61 -5.06 -5.60 9.67
N LEU A 62 -4.12 -5.02 8.90
CA LEU A 62 -4.40 -3.86 8.04
C LEU A 62 -4.40 -4.23 6.56
N ILE A 63 -5.36 -3.68 5.83
CA ILE A 63 -5.45 -3.76 4.38
C ILE A 63 -4.79 -2.52 3.78
N TRP A 64 -3.77 -2.70 2.95
CA TRP A 64 -3.02 -1.57 2.38
C TRP A 64 -3.36 -1.34 0.90
N ARG A 65 -3.55 -0.06 0.52
CA ARG A 65 -3.78 0.37 -0.86
C ARG A 65 -2.92 1.58 -1.22
N ALA A 66 -2.47 1.67 -2.47
CA ALA A 66 -1.89 2.88 -3.05
C ALA A 66 -2.79 3.40 -4.16
N THR A 67 -2.84 4.71 -4.38
CA THR A 67 -3.55 5.23 -5.56
C THR A 67 -2.67 5.11 -6.81
N TYR A 68 -1.36 5.35 -6.67
CA TYR A 68 -0.40 5.26 -7.76
C TYR A 68 0.92 4.61 -7.33
N GLN A 69 1.60 4.04 -8.31
CA GLN A 69 2.99 3.59 -8.25
C GLN A 69 3.78 4.37 -9.30
N CYS A 70 4.86 5.01 -8.89
CA CYS A 70 5.81 5.71 -9.74
C CYS A 70 7.04 4.85 -9.92
N ASN A 71 7.29 4.41 -11.16
CA ASN A 71 8.53 3.75 -11.52
C ASN A 71 9.63 4.81 -11.63
N ALA A 72 10.76 4.58 -10.99
CA ALA A 72 11.95 5.38 -11.21
C ALA A 72 12.64 4.87 -12.48
N ASP A 73 12.03 5.13 -13.64
CA ASP A 73 12.72 4.95 -14.92
C ASP A 73 13.66 6.16 -15.08
N TYR A 74 14.86 6.05 -14.50
CA TYR A 74 15.96 6.91 -14.91
C TYR A 74 16.49 6.32 -16.23
N GLU A 75 16.34 7.07 -17.33
CA GLU A 75 17.12 6.88 -18.56
C GLU A 75 18.63 6.98 -18.27
#